data_AF-A0A563U9Q9-F1
#
_entry.id   AF-A0A563U9Q9-F1
#
_cell.length_a   1.000
_cell.length_b   1.000
_cell.length_c   1.000
_cell.angle_alpha   90.00
_cell.angle_beta   90.00
_cell.angle_gamma   90.00
#
_symmetry.space_group_name_H-M   'P 1'
#
loop_
_entity.id
_entity.type
_entity.pdbx_description
1 polymer ?
#
loop_
_entity_poly.entity_id
_entity_poly.type
_entity_poly.pdbx_seq_one_letter_code
_entity_poly.pdbx_strand_id
1 'polypeptide(L)'
;MKTILKATIAVILIATISSACKKTVDYKRQQTTQSDFAFADKNYGDADFDITPPTTNSPEPFTYISSNTNVATINGSTVSIKGAGITTITATQKESDKFTQLAIAADFKVNRIAPTINNFPAVTKLVSDAAFALTAPTSNSSGSILYTIADPTIASINGNIVTVKKAGKTTITASQIANGNYTAGTITTDLTVN
;
A
#
# COMPACT_ATOMS: atom_id res chain seq x y z
N MET A 1 41.15 -68.15 40.99
CA MET A 1 41.22 -67.52 39.66
C MET A 1 39.87 -67.50 38.90
N LYS A 2 38.71 -67.61 39.57
CA LYS A 2 37.38 -67.73 38.91
C LYS A 2 36.42 -66.57 39.22
N THR A 3 36.84 -65.62 40.05
CA THR A 3 36.01 -64.49 40.53
C THR A 3 36.25 -63.20 39.75
N ILE A 4 37.43 -63.05 39.13
CA ILE A 4 37.80 -61.81 38.40
C ILE A 4 37.18 -61.80 36.98
N LEU A 5 36.93 -62.97 36.37
CA LEU A 5 36.40 -63.06 35.00
C LEU A 5 34.90 -62.72 34.89
N LYS A 6 34.12 -62.84 35.98
CA LYS A 6 32.68 -62.50 35.98
C LYS A 6 32.41 -60.99 36.06
N ALA A 7 33.29 -60.23 36.72
CA ALA A 7 33.13 -58.77 36.83
C ALA A 7 33.48 -58.06 35.51
N THR A 8 34.50 -58.53 34.79
CA THR A 8 34.93 -57.92 33.52
C THR A 8 33.93 -58.16 32.38
N ILE A 9 33.25 -59.31 32.35
CA ILE A 9 32.25 -59.63 31.30
C ILE A 9 30.95 -58.83 31.51
N ALA A 10 30.55 -58.56 32.76
CA ALA A 10 29.35 -57.76 33.05
C ALA A 10 29.51 -56.28 32.68
N VAL A 11 30.71 -55.70 32.88
CA VAL A 11 31.00 -54.29 32.55
C VAL A 11 31.11 -54.06 31.05
N ILE A 12 31.65 -55.03 30.30
CA ILE A 12 31.76 -54.96 28.83
C ILE A 12 30.38 -55.07 28.17
N LEU A 13 29.46 -55.90 28.69
CA LEU A 13 28.12 -56.08 28.12
C LEU A 13 27.22 -54.84 28.32
N ILE A 14 27.32 -54.16 29.47
CA ILE A 14 26.55 -52.94 29.77
C ILE A 14 27.02 -51.74 28.90
N ALA A 15 28.32 -51.65 28.62
CA ALA A 15 28.88 -50.60 27.75
C ALA A 15 28.44 -50.75 26.28
N THR A 16 28.34 -51.99 25.78
CA THR A 16 27.90 -52.25 24.40
C THR A 16 26.40 -52.03 24.18
N ILE A 17 25.55 -52.21 25.20
CA ILE A 17 24.11 -51.89 25.10
C ILE A 17 23.87 -50.37 25.14
N SER A 18 24.69 -49.62 25.91
CA SER A 18 24.62 -48.15 25.98
C SER A 18 24.98 -47.47 24.64
N SER A 19 25.97 -48.00 23.91
CA SER A 19 26.36 -47.47 22.59
C SER A 19 25.45 -47.88 21.43
N ALA A 20 24.59 -48.89 21.58
CA ALA A 20 23.63 -49.28 20.55
C ALA A 20 22.30 -48.50 20.61
N CYS A 21 22.00 -47.80 21.72
CA CYS A 21 20.71 -47.12 21.94
C CYS A 21 20.75 -45.58 21.87
N LYS A 22 21.87 -44.97 21.46
CA LYS A 22 21.92 -43.53 21.11
C LYS A 22 22.53 -43.30 19.74
N LYS A 23 21.86 -43.81 18.71
CA LYS A 23 21.77 -43.01 17.48
C LYS A 23 20.86 -41.83 17.81
N THR A 24 21.43 -40.73 18.27
CA THR A 24 20.77 -39.44 18.08
C THR A 24 20.71 -39.26 16.58
N VAL A 25 19.55 -39.52 15.99
CA VAL A 25 19.30 -39.03 14.64
C VAL A 25 19.18 -37.53 14.82
N ASP A 26 20.25 -36.80 14.49
CA ASP A 26 20.14 -35.37 14.25
C ASP A 26 19.20 -35.21 13.05
N TYR A 27 17.89 -35.22 13.29
CA TYR A 27 16.89 -34.88 12.29
C TYR A 27 17.08 -33.39 12.01
N LYS A 28 17.98 -33.06 11.09
CA LYS A 28 18.01 -31.72 10.52
C LYS A 28 16.65 -31.49 9.87
N ARG A 29 15.98 -30.42 10.30
CA ARG A 29 14.72 -29.99 9.68
C ARG A 29 14.95 -29.78 8.19
N GLN A 30 13.95 -30.13 7.39
CA GLN A 30 13.96 -29.89 5.97
C GLN A 30 13.89 -28.39 5.71
N GLN A 31 14.69 -27.90 4.76
CA GLN A 31 14.57 -26.55 4.29
C GLN A 31 13.24 -26.40 3.54
N THR A 32 12.46 -25.41 3.95
CA THR A 32 11.20 -25.09 3.28
C THR A 32 11.50 -24.43 1.93
N THR A 33 10.78 -24.85 0.89
CA THR A 33 10.87 -24.27 -0.47
C THR A 33 9.56 -23.58 -0.81
N GLN A 34 9.61 -22.45 -1.51
CA GLN A 34 8.44 -21.62 -1.80
C GLN A 34 8.44 -21.12 -3.25
N SER A 35 7.24 -20.95 -3.83
CA SER A 35 7.07 -20.29 -5.13
C SER A 35 7.15 -18.76 -5.02
N ASP A 36 7.04 -18.08 -6.16
CA ASP A 36 6.93 -16.62 -6.23
C ASP A 36 5.75 -16.09 -5.39
N PHE A 37 5.95 -14.90 -4.85
CA PHE A 37 4.95 -14.13 -4.12
C PHE A 37 4.90 -12.74 -4.73
N ALA A 38 3.74 -12.35 -5.25
CA ALA A 38 3.57 -11.09 -5.95
C ALA A 38 2.14 -10.58 -5.81
N PHE A 39 1.99 -9.26 -5.96
CA PHE A 39 0.70 -8.59 -5.95
C PHE A 39 0.49 -7.85 -7.25
N ALA A 40 -0.74 -7.86 -7.76
CA ALA A 40 -1.15 -6.88 -8.75
C ALA A 40 -1.35 -5.53 -8.07
N ASP A 41 -0.96 -4.45 -8.76
CA ASP A 41 -1.31 -3.09 -8.36
C ASP A 41 -2.82 -2.94 -8.18
N LYS A 42 -3.22 -2.16 -7.17
CA LYS A 42 -4.61 -1.78 -6.91
C LYS A 42 -4.76 -0.26 -6.92
N ASN A 43 -5.99 0.23 -6.92
CA ASN A 43 -6.29 1.64 -6.78
C ASN A 43 -6.87 1.94 -5.40
N TYR A 44 -6.66 3.18 -4.92
CA TYR A 44 -7.39 3.64 -3.74
C TYR A 44 -8.90 3.55 -3.96
N GLY A 45 -9.61 2.94 -3.00
CA GLY A 45 -11.05 2.71 -3.07
C GLY A 45 -11.45 1.36 -3.66
N ASP A 46 -10.51 0.57 -4.16
CA ASP A 46 -10.79 -0.83 -4.52
C ASP A 46 -11.24 -1.63 -3.27
N ALA A 47 -12.07 -2.64 -3.51
CA ALA A 47 -12.55 -3.53 -2.46
C ALA A 47 -11.42 -4.38 -1.86
N ASP A 48 -11.67 -4.88 -0.64
CA ASP A 48 -10.81 -5.85 0.04
C ASP A 48 -10.61 -7.10 -0.83
N PHE A 49 -9.44 -7.72 -0.70
CA PHE A 49 -9.08 -8.92 -1.47
C PHE A 49 -8.27 -9.90 -0.64
N ASP A 50 -8.30 -11.17 -1.03
CA ASP A 50 -7.55 -12.21 -0.36
C ASP A 50 -6.16 -12.42 -0.98
N ILE A 51 -5.16 -12.62 -0.12
CA ILE A 51 -3.81 -13.00 -0.52
C ILE A 51 -3.85 -14.41 -1.10
N THR A 52 -3.29 -14.57 -2.30
CA THR A 52 -2.97 -15.91 -2.82
C THR A 52 -1.68 -16.37 -2.13
N PRO A 53 -1.72 -17.41 -1.27
CA PRO A 53 -0.53 -17.89 -0.58
C PRO A 53 0.45 -18.49 -1.59
N PRO A 54 1.76 -18.33 -1.39
CA PRO A 54 2.74 -19.09 -2.17
C PRO A 54 2.61 -20.58 -1.88
N THR A 55 2.93 -21.41 -2.86
CA THR A 55 3.03 -22.85 -2.65
C THR A 55 4.27 -23.18 -1.81
N THR A 56 4.16 -24.15 -0.90
CA THR A 56 5.21 -24.57 0.02
C THR A 56 5.13 -26.07 0.29
N ASN A 57 6.25 -26.69 0.64
CA ASN A 57 6.34 -28.09 1.05
C ASN A 57 6.02 -28.33 2.54
N SER A 58 5.88 -27.26 3.34
CA SER A 58 5.51 -27.34 4.75
C SER A 58 3.99 -27.19 4.93
N PRO A 59 3.35 -27.94 5.85
CA PRO A 59 1.90 -27.87 6.11
C PRO A 59 1.48 -26.70 7.01
N GLU A 60 2.43 -25.93 7.53
CA GLU A 60 2.15 -24.84 8.47
C GLU A 60 1.41 -23.68 7.77
N PRO A 61 0.47 -23.00 8.45
CA PRO A 61 -0.22 -21.85 7.85
C PRO A 61 0.71 -20.65 7.68
N PHE A 62 0.43 -19.81 6.69
CA PHE A 62 1.05 -18.50 6.57
C PHE A 62 0.41 -17.48 7.50
N THR A 63 1.25 -16.65 8.11
CA THR A 63 0.84 -15.39 8.73
C THR A 63 1.38 -14.23 7.93
N TYR A 64 0.59 -13.17 7.80
CA TYR A 64 0.92 -12.03 6.95
C TYR A 64 1.04 -10.75 7.75
N ILE A 65 2.03 -9.93 7.40
CA ILE A 65 2.27 -8.63 8.02
C ILE A 65 2.49 -7.61 6.90
N SER A 66 1.84 -6.45 7.02
CA SER A 66 2.09 -5.26 6.19
C SER A 66 3.09 -4.36 6.89
N SER A 67 4.11 -3.88 6.18
CA SER A 67 5.09 -2.93 6.74
C SER A 67 4.50 -1.54 6.98
N ASN A 68 3.38 -1.21 6.32
CA ASN A 68 2.70 0.07 6.44
C ASN A 68 1.16 -0.10 6.45
N THR A 69 0.58 -0.01 7.65
CA THR A 69 -0.87 -0.13 7.88
C THR A 69 -1.68 1.07 7.38
N ASN A 70 -1.04 2.21 7.09
CA ASN A 70 -1.72 3.35 6.45
C ASN A 70 -1.98 3.10 4.96
N VAL A 71 -1.26 2.16 4.33
CA VAL A 71 -1.50 1.74 2.94
C VAL A 71 -2.43 0.55 2.91
N ALA A 72 -2.12 -0.51 3.66
CA ALA A 72 -2.97 -1.71 3.75
C ALA A 72 -2.85 -2.42 5.09
N THR A 73 -3.98 -2.88 5.62
CA THR A 73 -4.06 -3.73 6.81
C THR A 73 -4.38 -5.16 6.42
N ILE A 74 -3.97 -6.13 7.23
CA ILE A 74 -4.21 -7.56 6.95
C ILE A 74 -4.90 -8.21 8.15
N ASN A 75 -5.99 -8.94 7.90
CA ASN A 75 -6.68 -9.78 8.87
C ASN A 75 -6.78 -11.20 8.32
N GLY A 76 -6.09 -12.17 8.94
CA GLY A 76 -5.91 -13.48 8.34
C GLY A 76 -5.17 -13.37 7.00
N SER A 77 -5.83 -13.74 5.90
CA SER A 77 -5.34 -13.56 4.52
C SER A 77 -6.00 -12.39 3.78
N THR A 78 -6.94 -11.68 4.39
CA THR A 78 -7.68 -10.60 3.72
C THR A 78 -6.94 -9.28 3.90
N VAL A 79 -6.68 -8.60 2.78
CA VAL A 79 -6.06 -7.28 2.70
C VAL A 79 -7.15 -6.22 2.56
N SER A 80 -7.17 -5.25 3.46
CA SER A 80 -8.00 -4.05 3.33
C SER A 80 -7.14 -2.84 2.95
N ILE A 81 -7.52 -2.16 1.87
CA ILE A 81 -6.83 -0.96 1.39
C ILE A 81 -7.24 0.24 2.24
N LYS A 82 -6.25 1.00 2.73
CA LYS A 82 -6.47 2.19 3.58
C LYS A 82 -6.02 3.48 2.90
N GLY A 83 -4.98 3.42 2.08
CA GLY A 83 -4.46 4.59 1.40
C GLY A 83 -3.56 4.23 0.22
N ALA A 84 -3.35 5.20 -0.66
CA ALA A 84 -2.42 5.07 -1.76
C ALA A 84 -0.96 5.09 -1.24
N GLY A 85 -0.11 4.28 -1.85
CA GLY A 85 1.29 4.13 -1.46
C GLY A 85 1.81 2.74 -1.78
N ILE A 86 2.99 2.43 -1.27
CA ILE A 86 3.60 1.10 -1.36
C ILE A 86 3.78 0.59 0.05
N THR A 87 3.42 -0.67 0.28
CA THR A 87 3.71 -1.42 1.50
C THR A 87 4.31 -2.75 1.11
N THR A 88 5.22 -3.26 1.92
CA THR A 88 5.76 -4.60 1.72
C THR A 88 4.93 -5.57 2.56
N ILE A 89 4.36 -6.59 1.93
CA ILE A 89 3.66 -7.66 2.63
C ILE A 89 4.62 -8.82 2.79
N THR A 90 4.79 -9.28 4.03
CA THR A 90 5.61 -10.44 4.38
C THR A 90 4.71 -11.62 4.73
N ALA A 91 4.86 -12.73 4.01
CA ALA A 91 4.26 -14.01 4.33
C ALA A 91 5.27 -14.86 5.10
N THR A 92 4.95 -15.24 6.33
CA THR A 92 5.81 -16.06 7.20
C THR A 92 5.15 -17.39 7.46
N GLN A 93 5.88 -18.47 7.21
CA GLN A 93 5.53 -19.80 7.66
C GLN A 93 6.40 -20.15 8.86
N LYS A 94 5.77 -20.45 10.00
CA LYS A 94 6.51 -20.77 11.23
C LYS A 94 7.29 -22.08 11.07
N GLU A 95 8.32 -22.22 11.89
CA GLU A 95 9.03 -23.47 12.00
C GLU A 95 8.18 -24.57 12.66
N SER A 96 8.45 -25.81 12.31
CA SER A 96 7.87 -27.01 12.93
C SER A 96 8.96 -28.02 13.26
N ASP A 97 8.59 -29.18 13.78
CA ASP A 97 9.52 -30.29 14.05
C ASP A 97 10.21 -30.81 12.78
N LYS A 98 9.58 -30.61 11.61
CA LYS A 98 10.06 -31.14 10.32
C LYS A 98 10.59 -30.08 9.37
N PHE A 99 10.17 -28.82 9.51
CA PHE A 99 10.46 -27.75 8.56
C PHE A 99 11.03 -26.51 9.27
N THR A 100 12.03 -25.89 8.65
CA THR A 100 12.55 -24.60 9.14
C THR A 100 11.56 -23.47 8.84
N GLN A 101 11.63 -22.39 9.63
CA GLN A 101 10.91 -21.16 9.29
C GLN A 101 11.34 -20.65 7.91
N LEU A 102 10.39 -20.06 7.20
CA LEU A 102 10.63 -19.34 5.96
C LEU A 102 9.77 -18.08 5.90
N ALA A 103 10.30 -17.03 5.30
CA ALA A 103 9.56 -15.83 4.99
C ALA A 103 9.86 -15.37 3.56
N ILE A 104 8.83 -14.89 2.88
CA ILE A 104 8.93 -14.22 1.59
C ILE A 104 8.20 -12.88 1.68
N ALA A 105 8.69 -11.90 0.95
CA ALA A 105 8.13 -10.56 0.95
C ALA A 105 7.90 -10.09 -0.49
N ALA A 106 6.83 -9.32 -0.68
CA ALA A 106 6.53 -8.69 -1.95
C ALA A 106 5.96 -7.30 -1.71
N ASP A 107 6.29 -6.37 -2.60
CA ASP A 107 5.71 -5.04 -2.57
C ASP A 107 4.28 -5.09 -3.11
N PHE A 108 3.38 -4.45 -2.37
CA PHE A 108 2.01 -4.20 -2.75
C PHE A 108 1.81 -2.71 -2.94
N LYS A 109 1.43 -2.32 -4.16
CA LYS A 109 1.24 -0.93 -4.56
C LYS A 109 -0.23 -0.60 -4.72
N VAL A 110 -0.64 0.48 -4.06
CA VAL A 110 -1.95 1.12 -4.20
C VAL A 110 -1.76 2.47 -4.89
N ASN A 111 -2.28 2.60 -6.10
CA ASN A 111 -2.21 3.81 -6.89
C ASN A 111 -3.15 4.89 -6.35
N ARG A 112 -2.74 6.14 -6.53
CA ARG A 112 -3.61 7.30 -6.35
C ARG A 112 -4.61 7.37 -7.50
N ILE A 113 -5.79 7.90 -7.24
CA ILE A 113 -6.84 8.08 -8.25
C ILE A 113 -7.08 9.56 -8.56
N ALA A 114 -7.71 9.85 -9.70
CA ALA A 114 -8.13 11.22 -9.99
C ALA A 114 -9.18 11.69 -8.97
N PRO A 115 -9.09 12.95 -8.49
CA PRO A 115 -10.14 13.52 -7.66
C PRO A 115 -11.38 13.79 -8.53
N THR A 116 -12.55 13.74 -7.89
CA THR A 116 -13.80 14.21 -8.50
C THR A 116 -13.97 15.67 -8.12
N ILE A 117 -13.80 16.57 -9.10
CA ILE A 117 -13.92 18.02 -8.92
C ILE A 117 -15.20 18.50 -9.61
N ASN A 118 -16.06 19.20 -8.87
CA ASN A 118 -17.39 19.63 -9.32
C ASN A 118 -17.67 21.09 -8.93
N ASN A 119 -18.84 21.60 -9.34
CA ASN A 119 -19.39 22.88 -8.88
C ASN A 119 -18.48 24.09 -9.14
N PHE A 120 -18.07 24.29 -10.40
CA PHE A 120 -17.40 25.53 -10.83
C PHE A 120 -18.30 26.31 -11.79
N PRO A 121 -19.28 27.10 -11.28
CA PRO A 121 -20.28 27.74 -12.12
C PRO A 121 -19.69 28.87 -12.96
N ALA A 122 -20.32 29.16 -14.10
CA ALA A 122 -19.97 30.31 -14.94
C ALA A 122 -20.22 31.62 -14.19
N VAL A 123 -19.40 32.62 -14.48
CA VAL A 123 -19.46 33.94 -13.87
C VAL A 123 -19.75 34.99 -14.94
N THR A 124 -20.70 35.88 -14.66
CA THR A 124 -20.97 37.06 -15.49
C THR A 124 -20.74 38.33 -14.67
N LYS A 125 -20.02 39.29 -15.25
CA LYS A 125 -19.65 40.57 -14.62
C LYS A 125 -19.75 41.71 -15.63
N LEU A 126 -19.76 42.93 -15.11
CA LEU A 126 -19.59 44.16 -15.89
C LEU A 126 -18.14 44.63 -15.82
N VAL A 127 -17.67 45.37 -16.83
CA VAL A 127 -16.36 46.04 -16.78
C VAL A 127 -16.22 46.96 -15.57
N SER A 128 -17.32 47.54 -15.10
CA SER A 128 -17.36 48.43 -13.93
C SER A 128 -17.41 47.70 -12.58
N ASP A 129 -17.56 46.39 -12.57
CA ASP A 129 -17.65 45.64 -11.31
C ASP A 129 -16.31 45.70 -10.56
N ALA A 130 -16.40 45.83 -9.24
CA ALA A 130 -15.24 45.68 -8.38
C ALA A 130 -14.64 44.26 -8.49
N ALA A 131 -13.38 44.13 -8.10
CA ALA A 131 -12.73 42.83 -8.00
C ALA A 131 -13.55 41.87 -7.12
N PHE A 132 -13.63 40.61 -7.52
CA PHE A 132 -14.49 39.61 -6.87
C PHE A 132 -13.72 38.34 -6.56
N ALA A 133 -14.13 37.65 -5.50
CA ALA A 133 -13.59 36.35 -5.15
C ALA A 133 -14.28 35.24 -5.96
N LEU A 134 -13.51 34.27 -6.44
CA LEU A 134 -14.01 33.02 -6.98
C LEU A 134 -14.52 32.13 -5.85
N THR A 135 -15.69 31.52 -6.07
CA THR A 135 -16.14 30.39 -5.29
C THR A 135 -15.35 29.16 -5.74
N ALA A 136 -14.67 28.51 -4.80
CA ALA A 136 -13.89 27.32 -5.12
C ALA A 136 -14.78 26.14 -5.54
N PRO A 137 -14.36 25.32 -6.51
CA PRO A 137 -15.04 24.07 -6.81
C PRO A 137 -14.99 23.12 -5.62
N THR A 138 -15.95 22.19 -5.57
CA THR A 138 -15.95 21.11 -4.58
C THR A 138 -15.06 19.97 -5.07
N SER A 139 -14.31 19.36 -4.15
CA SER A 139 -13.47 18.19 -4.45
C SER A 139 -13.47 17.22 -3.28
N ASN A 140 -13.34 15.93 -3.58
CA ASN A 140 -13.09 14.89 -2.58
C ASN A 140 -11.61 14.81 -2.13
N SER A 141 -10.73 15.59 -2.73
CA SER A 141 -9.33 15.75 -2.32
C SER A 141 -9.13 17.08 -1.58
N SER A 142 -8.24 17.07 -0.59
CA SER A 142 -7.81 18.24 0.18
C SER A 142 -6.65 19.02 -0.47
N GLY A 143 -6.32 18.72 -1.72
CA GLY A 143 -5.30 19.46 -2.46
C GLY A 143 -5.68 20.94 -2.63
N SER A 144 -4.70 21.83 -2.48
CA SER A 144 -4.87 23.26 -2.73
C SER A 144 -5.26 23.53 -4.18
N ILE A 145 -6.12 24.52 -4.39
CA ILE A 145 -6.62 24.93 -5.71
C ILE A 145 -5.94 26.23 -6.12
N LEU A 146 -5.33 26.23 -7.30
CA LEU A 146 -4.76 27.40 -7.96
C LEU A 146 -5.60 27.79 -9.17
N TYR A 147 -5.75 29.09 -9.42
CA TYR A 147 -6.55 29.59 -10.52
C TYR A 147 -5.66 30.21 -11.59
N THR A 148 -5.98 29.93 -12.85
CA THR A 148 -5.38 30.58 -14.01
C THR A 148 -6.49 31.06 -14.93
N ILE A 149 -6.18 32.06 -15.75
CA ILE A 149 -7.09 32.63 -16.74
C ILE A 149 -6.47 32.49 -18.12
N ALA A 150 -7.26 32.04 -19.09
CA ALA A 150 -6.78 31.81 -20.44
C ALA A 150 -6.38 33.12 -21.15
N ASP A 151 -7.21 34.17 -21.01
CA ASP A 151 -6.94 35.48 -21.58
C ASP A 151 -6.74 36.55 -20.48
N PRO A 152 -5.49 36.93 -20.17
CA PRO A 152 -5.19 37.94 -19.16
C PRO A 152 -5.52 39.38 -19.59
N THR A 153 -5.93 39.59 -20.85
CA THR A 153 -6.39 40.91 -21.34
C THR A 153 -7.83 41.20 -20.94
N ILE A 154 -8.64 40.17 -20.68
CA ILE A 154 -10.04 40.29 -20.23
C ILE A 154 -10.11 40.48 -18.71
N ALA A 155 -9.35 39.70 -17.95
CA ALA A 155 -9.24 39.83 -16.50
C ALA A 155 -7.89 39.31 -15.98
N SER A 156 -7.52 39.62 -14.75
CA SER A 156 -6.38 39.01 -14.05
C SER A 156 -6.82 38.31 -12.78
N ILE A 157 -6.04 37.33 -12.33
CA ILE A 157 -6.29 36.58 -11.09
C ILE A 157 -5.07 36.69 -10.16
N ASN A 158 -5.34 37.02 -8.89
CA ASN A 158 -4.35 36.94 -7.80
C ASN A 158 -4.97 36.16 -6.63
N GLY A 159 -4.42 34.99 -6.32
CA GLY A 159 -5.07 34.04 -5.42
C GLY A 159 -6.42 33.60 -6.00
N ASN A 160 -7.51 33.85 -5.28
CA ASN A 160 -8.87 33.64 -5.75
C ASN A 160 -9.59 34.95 -6.17
N ILE A 161 -8.90 36.08 -6.19
CA ILE A 161 -9.49 37.38 -6.54
C ILE A 161 -9.30 37.64 -8.02
N VAL A 162 -10.40 37.91 -8.72
CA VAL A 162 -10.43 38.27 -10.14
C VAL A 162 -10.64 39.78 -10.25
N THR A 163 -9.82 40.43 -11.08
CA THR A 163 -9.98 41.84 -11.46
C THR A 163 -10.27 41.92 -12.95
N VAL A 164 -11.45 42.44 -13.29
CA VAL A 164 -11.88 42.64 -14.68
C VAL A 164 -11.12 43.81 -15.30
N LYS A 165 -10.76 43.68 -16.58
CA LYS A 165 -10.03 44.72 -17.34
C LYS A 165 -10.78 45.18 -18.57
N LYS A 166 -11.44 44.25 -19.28
CA LYS A 166 -12.08 44.51 -20.57
C LYS A 166 -13.27 43.58 -20.78
N ALA A 167 -14.28 44.07 -21.49
CA ALA A 167 -15.39 43.24 -21.97
C ALA A 167 -14.88 42.11 -22.88
N GLY A 168 -15.51 40.95 -22.78
CA GLY A 168 -15.11 39.74 -23.49
C GLY A 168 -15.44 38.46 -22.72
N LYS A 169 -15.13 37.32 -23.32
CA LYS A 169 -15.29 36.00 -22.70
C LYS A 169 -13.93 35.32 -22.57
N THR A 170 -13.64 34.77 -21.40
CA THR A 170 -12.43 33.97 -21.14
C THR A 170 -12.77 32.78 -20.27
N THR A 171 -11.91 31.77 -20.28
CA THR A 171 -12.04 30.60 -19.40
C THR A 171 -11.12 30.76 -18.19
N ILE A 172 -11.63 30.39 -17.02
CA ILE A 172 -10.86 30.25 -15.78
C ILE A 172 -10.66 28.76 -15.53
N THR A 173 -9.43 28.36 -15.24
CA THR A 173 -9.08 26.99 -14.85
C THR A 173 -8.75 26.94 -13.37
N ALA A 174 -9.47 26.11 -12.62
CA ALA A 174 -9.13 25.73 -11.26
C ALA A 174 -8.32 24.43 -11.30
N SER A 175 -7.07 24.48 -10.81
CA SER A 175 -6.14 23.36 -10.77
C SER A 175 -5.90 22.93 -9.33
N GLN A 176 -6.37 21.73 -8.99
CA GLN A 176 -6.10 21.11 -7.70
C GLN A 176 -4.80 20.30 -7.77
N ILE A 177 -3.86 20.58 -6.85
CA ILE A 177 -2.63 19.80 -6.73
C ILE A 177 -2.90 18.42 -6.13
N ALA A 178 -2.02 17.46 -6.41
CA ALA A 178 -2.11 16.12 -5.83
C ALA A 178 -2.00 16.18 -4.29
N ASN A 179 -2.90 15.49 -3.57
CA ASN A 179 -2.85 15.38 -2.12
C ASN A 179 -3.43 14.04 -1.61
N GLY A 180 -2.83 13.47 -0.57
CA GLY A 180 -3.25 12.19 0.02
C GLY A 180 -3.39 11.06 -1.00
N ASN A 181 -4.60 10.51 -1.12
CA ASN A 181 -4.92 9.39 -2.01
C ASN A 181 -5.23 9.79 -3.45
N TYR A 182 -5.17 11.09 -3.76
CA TYR A 182 -5.61 11.63 -5.05
C TYR A 182 -4.46 12.25 -5.85
N THR A 183 -4.49 12.09 -7.17
CA THR A 183 -3.62 12.80 -8.09
C THR A 183 -4.05 14.27 -8.23
N ALA A 184 -3.36 15.04 -9.06
CA ALA A 184 -3.83 16.36 -9.45
C ALA A 184 -5.09 16.23 -10.35
N GLY A 185 -5.88 17.30 -10.41
CA GLY A 185 -7.05 17.40 -11.27
C GLY A 185 -7.41 18.85 -11.58
N THR A 186 -8.22 19.06 -12.60
CA THR A 186 -8.62 20.41 -13.05
C THR A 186 -10.10 20.47 -13.39
N ILE A 187 -10.72 21.64 -13.20
CA ILE A 187 -12.05 21.97 -13.73
C ILE A 187 -12.01 23.39 -14.30
N THR A 188 -12.81 23.66 -15.32
CA THR A 188 -12.88 24.96 -15.99
C THR A 188 -14.25 25.58 -15.87
N THR A 189 -14.30 26.91 -15.91
CA THR A 189 -15.54 27.68 -16.02
C THR A 189 -15.37 28.89 -16.91
N ASP A 190 -16.47 29.40 -17.45
CA ASP A 190 -16.49 30.60 -18.26
C ASP A 190 -16.64 31.86 -17.38
N LEU A 191 -15.85 32.88 -17.70
CA LEU A 191 -16.05 34.27 -17.27
C LEU A 191 -16.52 35.07 -18.49
N THR A 192 -17.70 35.67 -18.37
CA THR A 192 -18.23 36.64 -19.34
C THR A 192 -18.24 38.03 -18.73
N VAL A 193 -17.63 38.99 -19.42
CA VAL A 193 -17.60 40.40 -19.03
C VAL A 193 -18.35 41.20 -20.08
N ASN A 194 -19.42 41.87 -19.67
CA ASN A 194 -20.21 42.77 -20.51
C ASN A 194 -19.80 44.23 -20.33
#